data_AF-A0A1Y1SA22-F1
#
_entry.id   AF-A0A1Y1SA22-F1
#
_cell.length_a   1.000
_cell.length_b   1.000
_cell.length_c   1.000
_cell.angle_alpha   90.00
_cell.angle_beta   90.00
_cell.angle_gamma   90.00
#
_symmetry.space_group_name_H-M   'P 1'
#
loop_
_entity.id
_entity.type
_entity.pdbx_description
1 polymer ?
#
loop_
_entity_poly.entity_id
_entity_poly.type
_entity_poly.pdbx_seq_one_letter_code
_entity_poly.pdbx_strand_id
1 'polypeptide(L)'
;MAEYKLKKLREEQKNCVKYAKEDVNFAKTRRLIEKYEDEKMKEAFFKTVVKRKHTNASKLADFILANDPNKMNALICKFCGQHNGLVDPRNPDITHFYCYDCKKRNDRVGIEEMKDEDTLFEEKMEEALTKEAD
;
A
#
# COMPACT_ATOMS: atom_id res chain seq x y z
N MET A 1 -5.95 21.35 -19.17
CA MET A 1 -5.57 19.93 -19.32
C MET A 1 -5.68 19.15 -18.02
N ALA A 2 -5.04 19.58 -16.91
CA ALA A 2 -5.06 18.87 -15.63
C ALA A 2 -6.46 18.75 -14.98
N GLU A 3 -7.27 19.80 -15.00
CA GLU A 3 -8.62 19.78 -14.40
C GLU A 3 -9.58 18.83 -15.11
N TYR A 4 -9.50 18.76 -16.45
CA TYR A 4 -10.27 17.82 -17.26
C TYR A 4 -9.88 16.37 -16.96
N LYS A 5 -8.58 16.08 -16.86
CA LYS A 5 -8.05 14.77 -16.46
C LYS A 5 -8.55 14.39 -15.05
N LEU A 6 -8.53 15.33 -14.11
CA LEU A 6 -9.01 15.10 -12.74
C LEU A 6 -10.52 14.79 -12.71
N LYS A 7 -11.31 15.49 -13.51
CA LYS A 7 -12.75 15.27 -13.62
C LYS A 7 -13.06 13.89 -14.20
N LYS A 8 -12.34 13.48 -15.26
CA LYS A 8 -12.46 12.17 -15.88
C LYS A 8 -12.10 11.03 -14.91
N LEU A 9 -10.98 11.15 -14.19
CA LEU A 9 -10.57 10.16 -13.19
C LEU A 9 -11.59 9.99 -12.05
N ARG A 10 -12.22 11.10 -11.61
CA ARG A 10 -13.28 11.04 -10.59
C ARG A 10 -14.53 10.34 -11.11
N GLU A 11 -14.85 10.49 -12.38
CA GLU A 11 -15.99 9.85 -13.02
C GLU A 11 -15.74 8.34 -13.21
N GLU A 12 -14.55 7.98 -13.67
CA GLU A 12 -14.10 6.58 -13.75
C GLU A 12 -14.13 5.90 -12.39
N GLN A 13 -13.59 6.54 -11.34
CA GLN A 13 -13.65 6.03 -9.97
C GLN A 13 -15.09 5.75 -9.52
N LYS A 14 -16.03 6.67 -9.77
CA LYS A 14 -17.44 6.51 -9.41
C LYS A 14 -18.06 5.31 -10.13
N ASN A 15 -17.73 5.11 -11.40
CA ASN A 15 -18.23 3.99 -12.19
C ASN A 15 -17.70 2.65 -11.69
N CYS A 16 -16.40 2.56 -11.38
CA CYS A 16 -15.80 1.37 -10.78
C CYS A 16 -16.45 1.03 -9.43
N VAL A 17 -16.71 2.03 -8.59
CA VAL A 17 -17.39 1.82 -7.30
C VAL A 17 -18.83 1.35 -7.49
N LYS A 18 -19.56 1.90 -8.46
CA LYS A 18 -20.92 1.46 -8.78
C LYS A 18 -20.92 0.01 -9.22
N TYR A 19 -20.07 -0.35 -10.17
CA TYR A 19 -19.94 -1.73 -10.66
C TYR A 19 -19.60 -2.71 -9.53
N ALA A 20 -18.61 -2.37 -8.69
CA ALA A 20 -18.24 -3.20 -7.55
C ALA A 20 -19.39 -3.39 -6.55
N LYS A 21 -20.30 -2.40 -6.41
CA LYS A 21 -21.48 -2.52 -5.54
C LYS A 21 -22.60 -3.37 -6.15
N GLU A 22 -22.68 -3.41 -7.48
CA GLU A 22 -23.66 -4.21 -8.24
C GLU A 22 -23.21 -5.66 -8.42
N ASP A 23 -21.92 -5.95 -8.22
CA ASP A 23 -21.38 -7.31 -8.23
C ASP A 23 -22.11 -8.21 -7.23
N VAL A 24 -22.57 -9.36 -7.74
CA VAL A 24 -23.27 -10.41 -6.99
C VAL A 24 -22.42 -10.91 -5.82
N ASN A 25 -21.09 -10.95 -5.98
CA ASN A 25 -20.18 -11.35 -4.91
C ASN A 25 -20.16 -10.32 -3.77
N PHE A 26 -20.07 -9.03 -4.11
CA PHE A 26 -20.13 -7.95 -3.12
C PHE A 26 -21.47 -7.93 -2.37
N ALA A 27 -22.59 -8.03 -3.09
CA ALA A 27 -23.91 -8.01 -2.48
C ALA A 27 -24.15 -9.22 -1.55
N LYS A 28 -23.72 -10.42 -1.94
CA LYS A 28 -23.80 -11.64 -1.10
C LYS A 28 -22.92 -11.52 0.14
N THR A 29 -21.68 -11.07 -0.04
CA THR A 29 -20.74 -10.85 1.06
C THR A 29 -21.28 -9.81 2.04
N ARG A 30 -21.83 -8.69 1.55
CA ARG A 30 -22.45 -7.66 2.39
C ARG A 30 -23.62 -8.21 3.21
N ARG A 31 -24.51 -9.00 2.60
CA ARG A 31 -25.64 -9.62 3.32
C ARG A 31 -25.18 -10.61 4.40
N LEU A 32 -24.11 -11.36 4.16
CA LEU A 32 -23.53 -12.26 5.14
C LEU A 32 -22.96 -11.48 6.33
N ILE A 33 -22.20 -10.43 6.06
CA ILE A 33 -21.66 -9.52 7.07
C ILE A 33 -22.81 -8.91 7.89
N GLU A 34 -23.83 -8.34 7.23
CA GLU A 34 -25.01 -7.76 7.89
C GLU A 34 -25.79 -8.76 8.74
N LYS A 35 -25.80 -10.05 8.37
CA LYS A 35 -26.50 -11.11 9.09
C LYS A 35 -25.77 -11.55 10.36
N TYR A 36 -24.44 -11.53 10.37
CA TYR A 36 -23.63 -12.12 11.43
C TYR A 36 -22.84 -11.09 12.26
N GLU A 37 -22.69 -9.85 11.80
CA GLU A 37 -22.10 -8.78 12.59
C GLU A 37 -23.17 -8.02 13.39
N ASP A 38 -23.12 -8.16 14.72
CA ASP A 38 -23.84 -7.27 15.64
C ASP A 38 -23.36 -5.82 15.49
N GLU A 39 -24.24 -4.85 15.74
CA GLU A 39 -23.90 -3.41 15.68
C GLU A 39 -22.69 -3.04 16.55
N LYS A 40 -22.50 -3.73 17.68
CA LYS A 40 -21.34 -3.58 18.56
C LYS A 40 -20.02 -4.03 17.90
N MET A 41 -20.06 -5.04 17.04
CA MET A 41 -18.91 -5.53 16.25
C MET A 41 -18.61 -4.59 15.09
N LYS A 42 -19.63 -4.07 14.40
CA LYS A 42 -19.47 -3.04 13.36
C LYS A 42 -18.80 -1.79 13.90
N GLU A 43 -19.28 -1.25 15.03
CA GLU A 43 -18.69 -0.08 15.67
C GLU A 43 -17.23 -0.32 16.07
N ALA A 44 -16.88 -1.50 16.59
CA ALA A 44 -15.51 -1.85 16.94
C ALA A 44 -14.60 -1.97 15.71
N PHE A 45 -15.09 -2.56 14.61
CA PHE A 45 -14.35 -2.70 13.37
C PHE A 45 -14.08 -1.34 12.72
N PHE A 46 -15.09 -0.48 12.61
CA PHE A 46 -14.95 0.86 12.05
C PHE A 46 -14.24 1.86 13.00
N LYS A 47 -14.26 1.65 14.32
CA LYS A 47 -13.37 2.37 15.25
C LYS A 47 -11.91 1.97 15.09
N THR A 48 -11.64 0.71 14.75
CA THR A 48 -10.27 0.22 14.53
C THR A 48 -9.73 0.71 13.18
N VAL A 49 -10.60 0.82 12.17
CA VAL A 49 -10.30 1.55 10.92
C VAL A 49 -10.43 3.06 11.16
N VAL A 50 -9.55 3.60 12.01
CA VAL A 50 -9.29 5.03 12.03
C VAL A 50 -8.72 5.37 10.66
N LYS A 51 -9.56 5.87 9.74
CA LYS A 51 -9.05 6.70 8.63
C LYS A 51 -8.39 7.90 9.30
N ARG A 52 -7.09 7.81 9.60
CA ARG A 52 -6.33 8.94 10.13
C ARG A 52 -6.53 10.07 9.13
N LYS A 53 -7.31 11.08 9.50
CA LYS A 53 -7.35 12.33 8.74
C LYS A 53 -5.93 12.87 8.86
N HIS A 54 -5.13 12.74 7.79
CA HIS A 54 -3.82 13.37 7.72
C HIS A 54 -4.05 14.87 7.83
N THR A 55 -3.75 15.41 9.01
CA THR A 55 -3.77 16.85 9.27
C THR A 55 -2.57 17.49 8.59
N ASN A 56 -2.60 18.79 8.37
CA ASN A 56 -1.44 19.50 7.81
C ASN A 56 -0.19 19.36 8.70
N ALA A 57 -0.38 19.19 10.01
CA ALA A 57 0.70 18.87 10.94
C ALA A 57 1.26 17.45 10.72
N SER A 58 0.41 16.45 10.45
CA SER A 58 0.88 15.10 10.07
C SER A 58 1.66 15.15 8.77
N LYS A 59 1.16 15.86 7.75
CA LYS A 59 1.87 16.01 6.47
C LYS A 59 3.21 16.73 6.62
N LEU A 60 3.27 17.73 7.49
CA LEU A 60 4.50 18.46 7.79
C LEU A 60 5.48 17.60 8.59
N ALA A 61 5.00 16.79 9.54
CA ALA A 61 5.81 15.82 10.25
C ALA A 61 6.36 14.75 9.29
N ASP A 62 5.52 14.23 8.40
CA ASP A 62 5.93 13.26 7.36
C ASP A 62 6.98 13.89 6.41
N PHE A 63 6.83 15.17 6.06
CA PHE A 63 7.79 15.93 5.25
C PHE A 63 9.12 16.20 5.98
N ILE A 64 9.08 16.66 7.24
CA ILE A 64 10.26 16.96 8.07
C ILE A 64 11.01 15.67 8.43
N LEU A 65 10.28 14.58 8.67
CA LEU A 65 10.84 13.26 8.98
C LEU A 65 11.25 12.50 7.71
N ALA A 66 11.15 13.13 6.53
CA ALA A 66 11.58 12.63 5.21
C ALA A 66 11.01 11.28 4.74
N ASN A 67 10.10 10.68 5.50
CA ASN A 67 9.55 9.36 5.22
C ASN A 67 8.16 9.52 4.60
N ASP A 68 8.09 9.58 3.27
CA ASP A 68 6.81 9.47 2.54
C ASP A 68 6.21 8.08 2.86
N PRO A 69 5.08 8.02 3.62
CA PRO A 69 4.51 6.74 4.03
C PRO A 69 4.11 5.85 2.84
N ASN A 70 3.92 6.43 1.65
CA ASN A 70 3.59 5.70 0.43
C ASN A 70 4.79 4.95 -0.18
N LYS A 71 6.01 5.26 0.25
CA LYS A 71 7.25 4.63 -0.24
C LYS A 71 7.86 3.65 0.76
N MET A 72 7.21 3.44 1.90
CA MET A 72 7.68 2.53 2.95
C MET A 72 6.99 1.16 2.87
N ASN A 73 7.72 0.09 3.17
CA ASN A 73 7.17 -1.25 3.28
C ASN A 73 6.76 -1.59 4.72
N ALA A 74 5.65 -2.31 4.86
CA ALA A 74 5.18 -2.84 6.12
C ALA A 74 6.02 -4.06 6.56
N LEU A 75 6.49 -4.05 7.80
CA LEU A 75 7.19 -5.19 8.42
C LEU A 75 6.19 -6.19 8.99
N ILE A 76 5.61 -7.01 8.12
CA ILE A 76 4.65 -8.05 8.50
C ILE A 76 5.40 -9.32 8.89
N CYS A 77 5.10 -9.87 10.08
CA CYS A 77 5.70 -11.11 10.51
C CYS A 77 5.16 -12.31 9.72
N LYS A 78 6.04 -13.09 9.09
CA LYS A 78 5.67 -14.27 8.29
C LYS A 78 5.09 -15.43 9.10
N PHE A 79 5.19 -15.39 10.44
CA PHE A 79 4.75 -16.46 11.32
C PHE A 79 3.41 -16.19 12.01
N CYS A 80 3.17 -14.95 12.46
CA CYS A 80 1.94 -14.59 13.19
C CYS A 80 1.14 -13.46 12.52
N GLY A 81 1.64 -12.86 11.43
CA GLY A 81 0.96 -11.80 10.69
C GLY A 81 0.98 -10.41 11.35
N GLN A 82 1.60 -10.25 12.51
CA GLN A 82 1.67 -8.96 13.20
C GLN A 82 2.46 -7.91 12.41
N HIS A 83 2.00 -6.66 12.46
CA HIS A 83 2.62 -5.51 11.81
C HIS A 83 3.62 -4.82 12.76
N ASN A 84 4.91 -4.84 12.41
CA ASN A 84 6.01 -4.41 13.28
C ASN A 84 6.58 -3.03 12.89
N GLY A 85 5.81 -2.22 12.14
CA GLY A 85 6.20 -0.89 11.71
C GLY A 85 6.45 -0.78 10.22
N LEU A 86 6.94 0.38 9.81
CA LEU A 86 7.29 0.71 8.43
C LEU A 86 8.80 0.86 8.30
N VAL A 87 9.33 0.43 7.17
CA VAL A 87 10.75 0.59 6.84
C VAL A 87 10.89 1.03 5.39
N ASP A 88 11.88 1.89 5.13
CA ASP A 88 12.29 2.17 3.75
C ASP A 88 12.80 0.85 3.11
N PRO A 89 12.23 0.40 1.99
CA PRO A 89 12.70 -0.77 1.26
C PRO A 89 14.21 -0.72 0.99
N ARG A 90 14.74 0.48 0.75
CA ARG A 90 16.14 0.76 0.42
C ARG A 90 17.03 1.01 1.64
N ASN A 91 16.54 0.82 2.87
CA ASN A 91 17.38 0.92 4.07
C ASN A 91 18.24 -0.35 4.22
N PRO A 92 19.59 -0.27 4.02
CA PRO A 92 20.48 -1.42 4.08
C PRO A 92 20.77 -1.87 5.52
N ASP A 93 20.60 -0.98 6.50
CA ASP A 93 20.93 -1.24 7.90
C ASP A 93 19.97 -2.24 8.55
N ILE A 94 18.75 -2.36 8.02
CA ILE A 94 17.73 -3.26 8.53
C ILE A 94 17.62 -4.46 7.60
N THR A 95 18.44 -5.49 7.82
CA THR A 95 18.40 -6.77 7.07
C THR A 95 17.42 -7.79 7.64
N HIS A 96 17.00 -7.61 8.90
CA HIS A 96 16.05 -8.47 9.58
C HIS A 96 15.38 -7.72 10.73
N PHE A 97 14.26 -8.24 11.22
CA PHE A 97 13.61 -7.75 12.44
C PHE A 97 13.07 -8.91 13.29
N TYR A 98 13.00 -8.69 14.60
CA TYR A 98 12.32 -9.62 15.51
C TYR A 98 10.90 -9.14 15.75
N CYS A 99 9.92 -10.04 15.64
CA CYS A 99 8.53 -9.67 15.88
C CYS A 99 8.33 -9.32 17.36
N TYR A 100 7.73 -8.18 17.68
CA TYR A 100 7.49 -7.79 19.08
C TYR A 100 6.50 -8.72 19.79
N ASP A 101 5.65 -9.42 19.05
CA ASP A 101 4.62 -10.32 19.56
C ASP A 101 5.19 -11.74 19.75
N CYS A 102 5.43 -12.46 18.64
CA CYS A 102 5.88 -13.86 18.71
C CYS A 102 7.40 -14.06 18.86
N LYS A 103 8.19 -12.97 18.90
CA LYS A 103 9.66 -12.97 19.06
C LYS A 103 10.46 -13.72 17.99
N LYS A 104 9.83 -14.19 16.90
CA LYS A 104 10.51 -14.85 15.79
C LYS A 104 11.26 -13.84 14.90
N ARG A 105 12.41 -14.26 14.38
CA ARG A 105 13.23 -13.50 13.43
C ARG A 105 12.60 -13.53 12.03
N ASN A 106 12.50 -12.37 11.39
CA ASN A 106 12.01 -12.20 10.03
C ASN A 106 13.11 -11.54 9.21
N ASP A 107 13.65 -12.26 8.24
CA ASP A 107 14.66 -11.76 7.32
C ASP A 107 14.01 -10.93 6.23
N ARG A 108 14.67 -9.83 5.83
CA ARG A 108 14.29 -9.02 4.67
C ARG A 108 15.14 -9.46 3.48
N VAL A 109 14.51 -9.53 2.31
CA VAL A 109 15.26 -9.69 1.05
C VAL A 109 16.00 -8.36 0.81
N GLY A 110 17.32 -8.45 0.62
CA GLY A 110 18.20 -7.29 0.46
C GLY A 110 17.95 -6.55 -0.85
N ILE A 111 18.43 -5.30 -0.90
CA ILE A 111 18.25 -4.31 -1.98
C ILE A 111 18.81 -4.79 -3.33
N GLU A 112 19.71 -5.77 -3.35
CA GLU A 112 20.37 -6.27 -4.57
C GLU A 112 19.39 -6.77 -5.65
N GLU A 113 18.15 -7.10 -5.29
CA GLU A 113 17.11 -7.55 -6.25
C GLU A 113 16.09 -6.46 -6.64
N MET A 114 16.10 -5.30 -6.00
CA MET A 114 15.20 -4.19 -6.35
C MET A 114 15.90 -3.23 -7.31
N LYS A 115 15.94 -3.59 -8.60
CA LYS A 115 16.22 -2.59 -9.65
C LYS A 115 15.10 -1.54 -9.60
N ASP A 116 15.48 -0.28 -9.45
CA ASP A 116 14.52 0.82 -9.48
C ASP A 116 13.81 0.83 -10.84
N GLU A 117 12.48 1.04 -10.88
CA GLU A 117 11.73 1.02 -12.16
C GLU A 117 12.29 2.02 -13.18
N ASP A 118 12.83 3.15 -12.72
CA ASP A 118 13.50 4.14 -13.56
C ASP A 118 14.77 3.57 -14.20
N THR A 119 15.60 2.84 -13.44
CA THR A 119 16.80 2.15 -13.99
C THR A 119 16.43 1.03 -14.97
N LEU A 120 15.33 0.31 -14.71
CA LEU A 120 14.79 -0.70 -15.62
C LEU A 120 14.25 -0.09 -16.93
N PHE A 121 13.72 1.13 -16.87
CA PHE A 121 13.27 1.86 -18.05
C PHE A 121 14.44 2.40 -18.88
N GLU A 122 15.47 2.95 -18.23
CA GLU A 122 16.70 3.42 -18.88
C GLU A 122 17.46 2.28 -19.58
N GLU A 123 17.68 1.15 -18.89
CA GLU A 123 18.32 -0.03 -19.47
C GLU A 123 17.54 -0.55 -20.69
N LYS A 124 16.20 -0.61 -20.61
CA LYS A 124 15.35 -1.05 -21.73
C LYS A 124 15.37 -0.08 -22.90
N MET A 125 15.49 1.22 -22.63
CA MET A 125 15.56 2.24 -23.68
C MET A 125 16.91 2.20 -24.40
N GLU A 126 18.02 2.05 -23.69
CA GLU A 126 19.34 1.85 -24.29
C GLU A 126 19.38 0.56 -25.13
N GLU A 127 18.84 -0.54 -24.61
CA GLU A 127 18.81 -1.81 -25.32
C GLU A 127 17.97 -1.72 -26.62
N ALA A 128 16.87 -0.96 -26.62
CA ALA A 128 16.07 -0.70 -27.80
C ALA A 128 16.81 0.16 -28.84
N LEU A 129 17.57 1.16 -28.40
CA LEU A 129 18.38 2.02 -29.29
C LEU A 129 19.54 1.26 -29.93
N THR A 130 20.14 0.30 -29.23
CA THR A 130 21.23 -0.51 -29.79
C THR A 130 20.76 -1.58 -30.78
N LYS A 131 19.49 -2.01 -30.71
CA LYS A 131 18.92 -3.02 -31.61
C LYS A 131 18.46 -2.47 -32.97
N GLU A 132 18.38 -1.14 -33.11
CA GLU A 132 18.07 -0.49 -34.40
C GLU A 132 19.33 -0.03 -35.16
N ALA A 133 20.53 -0.32 -34.63
CA ALA A 133 21.81 0.05 -35.24
C ALA A 133 22.51 -1.11 -35.99
N ASP A 134 21.91 -2.30 -36.04
CA ASP A 134 22.35 -3.48 -36.82
C ASP A 134 21.37 -3.83 -37.95
#